data_AF-T0SBB5-F1
#
_entry.id   AF-T0SBB5-F1
#
_cell.length_a   1.000
_cell.length_b   1.000
_cell.length_c   1.000
_cell.angle_alpha   90.00
_cell.angle_beta   90.00
_cell.angle_gamma   90.00
#
_symmetry.space_group_name_H-M   'P 1'
#
loop_
_entity.id
_entity.type
_entity.pdbx_description
1 polymer ?
#
loop_
_entity_poly.entity_id
_entity_poly.type
_entity_poly.pdbx_seq_one_letter_code
_entity_poly.pdbx_strand_id
1 'polypeptide(L)'
;MATTPIAGIAQLQHRLAELAPKLAPQPMPKFQPTHSKATVGKTAHVARGLDLLMLMCATQAQKEEVLELVQKFNKSPESDEIAILGAFDAATNAFNLTKATYLSETPMLVHNFVELVELQVEDPEAAAEAIDALLATNGHDVSERSIAEECLSVAYALHTLLRAFPSIPFTIQGSPVEINETTEVLPLFLPLFAAPEKTKAVHTKSKTATKKRKQRV
;
A
#
# COMPACT_ATOMS: atom_id res chain seq x y z
N MET A 1 -2.47 -26.37 -5.28
CA MET A 1 -3.19 -25.38 -6.10
C MET A 1 -4.12 -24.61 -5.20
N ALA A 2 -4.17 -23.28 -5.31
CA ALA A 2 -5.16 -22.47 -4.59
C ALA A 2 -6.58 -22.87 -5.02
N THR A 3 -7.44 -23.17 -4.05
CA THR A 3 -8.84 -23.59 -4.28
C THR A 3 -9.83 -22.44 -4.14
N THR A 4 -9.38 -21.26 -3.71
CA THR A 4 -10.18 -20.05 -3.58
C THR A 4 -9.41 -18.83 -4.11
N PRO A 5 -10.10 -17.76 -4.55
CA PRO A 5 -9.46 -16.51 -4.97
C PRO A 5 -8.53 -15.90 -3.89
N ILE A 6 -8.92 -15.95 -2.61
CA ILE A 6 -8.12 -15.45 -1.48
C ILE A 6 -6.85 -16.31 -1.31
N ALA A 7 -6.96 -17.63 -1.43
CA ALA A 7 -5.79 -18.51 -1.40
C ALA A 7 -4.83 -18.24 -2.58
N GLY A 8 -5.37 -17.86 -3.74
CA GLY A 8 -4.57 -17.48 -4.91
C GLY A 8 -3.79 -16.18 -4.67
N ILE A 9 -4.45 -15.18 -4.08
CA ILE A 9 -3.81 -13.92 -3.64
C ILE A 9 -2.67 -14.21 -2.66
N ALA A 10 -2.93 -14.98 -1.61
CA ALA A 10 -1.92 -15.31 -0.61
C ALA A 10 -0.72 -16.05 -1.21
N GLN A 11 -0.97 -16.97 -2.16
CA GLN A 11 0.09 -17.69 -2.86
C GLN A 11 0.96 -16.75 -3.72
N LEU A 12 0.35 -15.79 -4.42
CA LEU A 12 1.09 -14.81 -5.23
C LEU A 12 1.86 -13.81 -4.37
N GLN A 13 1.28 -13.36 -3.25
CA GLN A 13 1.97 -12.53 -2.26
C GLN A 13 3.19 -13.25 -1.69
N HIS A 14 3.06 -14.54 -1.36
CA HIS A 14 4.18 -15.35 -0.89
C HIS A 14 5.29 -15.45 -1.94
N ARG A 15 4.94 -15.78 -3.19
CA ARG A 15 5.91 -15.88 -4.28
C ARG A 15 6.63 -14.56 -4.55
N LEU A 16 5.92 -13.43 -4.51
CA LEU A 16 6.55 -12.12 -4.66
C LEU A 16 7.49 -11.83 -3.49
N ALA A 17 7.12 -12.19 -2.26
CA ALA A 17 8.00 -12.03 -1.10
C ALA A 17 9.26 -12.91 -1.17
N GLU A 18 9.19 -14.09 -1.80
CA GLU A 18 10.36 -14.94 -2.06
C GLU A 18 11.28 -14.33 -3.11
N LEU A 19 10.73 -13.84 -4.23
CA LEU A 19 11.51 -13.28 -5.34
C LEU A 19 12.07 -11.89 -5.04
N ALA A 20 11.31 -11.06 -4.31
CA ALA A 20 11.64 -9.68 -4.03
C ALA A 20 11.25 -9.31 -2.58
N PRO A 21 11.98 -9.80 -1.56
CA PRO A 21 11.59 -9.68 -0.14
C PRO A 21 11.54 -8.25 0.38
N LYS A 22 12.18 -7.31 -0.33
CA LYS A 22 12.15 -5.86 -0.02
C LYS A 22 11.05 -5.12 -0.79
N LEU A 23 10.46 -5.75 -1.80
CA LEU A 23 9.42 -5.15 -2.64
C LEU A 23 8.07 -5.43 -2.00
N ALA A 24 7.41 -4.38 -1.50
CA ALA A 24 6.04 -4.51 -1.03
C ALA A 24 5.11 -4.57 -2.27
N PRO A 25 4.33 -5.64 -2.49
CA PRO A 25 3.28 -5.63 -3.50
C PRO A 25 2.32 -4.47 -3.23
N GLN A 26 2.07 -3.67 -4.26
CA GLN A 26 1.18 -2.50 -4.20
C GLN A 26 -0.08 -2.64 -5.07
N PRO A 27 -0.72 -3.84 -5.19
CA PRO A 27 -1.88 -3.97 -6.03
C PRO A 27 -3.05 -3.20 -5.41
N MET A 28 -3.35 -2.01 -5.92
CA MET A 28 -4.47 -1.21 -5.45
C MET A 28 -5.79 -1.81 -5.95
N PRO A 29 -6.70 -2.22 -5.05
CA PRO A 29 -7.99 -2.74 -5.46
C PRO A 29 -8.87 -1.62 -6.01
N LYS A 30 -9.97 -2.00 -6.65
CA LYS A 30 -11.00 -1.03 -7.01
C LYS A 30 -11.59 -0.45 -5.73
N PHE A 31 -11.65 0.87 -5.65
CA PHE A 31 -12.21 1.57 -4.50
C PHE A 31 -13.64 2.00 -4.79
N GLN A 32 -14.53 1.76 -3.82
CA GLN A 32 -15.88 2.30 -3.82
C GLN A 32 -16.11 3.08 -2.51
N PRO A 33 -16.37 4.39 -2.55
CA PRO A 33 -16.56 5.19 -1.34
C PRO A 33 -17.75 4.68 -0.53
N THR A 34 -17.58 4.54 0.79
CA THR A 34 -18.65 4.16 1.71
C THR A 34 -19.74 5.23 1.84
N HIS A 35 -19.43 6.49 1.55
CA HIS A 35 -20.39 7.62 1.52
C HIS A 35 -21.15 7.77 0.22
N SER A 36 -20.74 7.02 -0.80
CA SER A 36 -21.51 6.93 -2.03
C SER A 36 -22.80 6.20 -1.71
N LYS A 37 -23.87 6.94 -1.39
CA LYS A 37 -25.22 6.38 -1.28
C LYS A 37 -25.50 5.57 -2.54
N ALA A 38 -25.52 4.25 -2.37
CA ALA A 38 -25.97 3.22 -3.30
C ALA A 38 -26.17 3.72 -4.74
N THR A 39 -25.08 3.95 -5.49
CA THR A 39 -25.18 3.94 -6.95
C THR A 39 -24.80 2.55 -7.41
N VAL A 40 -25.73 1.61 -7.18
CA VAL A 40 -25.77 0.34 -7.89
C VAL A 40 -25.68 0.67 -9.38
N GLY A 41 -24.52 0.42 -10.00
CA GLY A 41 -24.28 0.67 -11.42
C GLY A 41 -23.22 1.71 -11.79
N LYS A 42 -22.62 2.46 -10.84
CA LYS A 42 -21.40 3.23 -11.16
C LYS A 42 -20.16 2.34 -11.00
N THR A 43 -19.32 2.31 -12.05
CA THR A 43 -18.08 1.54 -12.11
C THR A 43 -17.18 1.87 -10.93
N ALA A 44 -16.82 0.85 -10.13
CA ALA A 44 -15.79 0.99 -9.13
C ALA A 44 -14.50 1.51 -9.80
N HIS A 45 -13.94 2.58 -9.25
CA HIS A 45 -12.80 3.27 -9.86
C HIS A 45 -11.48 2.66 -9.37
N VAL A 46 -10.52 2.55 -10.27
CA VAL A 46 -9.12 2.36 -9.88
C VAL A 46 -8.60 3.75 -9.52
N ALA A 47 -8.50 4.04 -8.22
CA ALA A 47 -7.94 5.29 -7.73
C ALA A 47 -6.54 5.04 -7.16
N ARG A 48 -5.62 5.98 -7.36
CA ARG A 48 -4.23 5.92 -6.91
C ARG A 48 -3.82 7.24 -6.26
N GLY A 49 -2.73 7.23 -5.49
CA GLY A 49 -2.12 8.45 -4.98
C GLY A 49 -3.12 9.39 -4.30
N LEU A 50 -3.17 10.64 -4.79
CA LEU A 50 -4.07 11.67 -4.30
C LEU A 50 -5.54 11.34 -4.57
N ASP A 51 -5.86 10.81 -5.75
CA ASP A 51 -7.24 10.47 -6.13
C ASP A 51 -7.86 9.46 -5.15
N LEU A 52 -7.06 8.51 -4.66
CA LEU A 52 -7.51 7.57 -3.63
C LEU A 52 -7.92 8.30 -2.35
N LEU A 53 -7.07 9.20 -1.83
CA LEU A 53 -7.38 9.96 -0.61
C LEU A 53 -8.62 10.86 -0.80
N MET A 54 -8.73 11.49 -1.97
CA MET A 54 -9.86 12.36 -2.31
C MET A 54 -11.16 11.58 -2.44
N LEU A 55 -11.10 10.36 -2.98
CA LEU A 55 -12.24 9.47 -3.14
C LEU A 55 -12.72 8.89 -1.80
N MET A 56 -11.84 8.79 -0.81
CA MET A 56 -12.18 8.40 0.56
C MET A 56 -12.93 9.50 1.34
N CYS A 57 -12.79 10.77 0.94
CA CYS A 57 -13.43 11.91 1.60
C CYS A 57 -14.92 12.03 1.23
N ALA A 58 -15.76 12.34 2.21
CA ALA A 58 -17.20 12.51 2.04
C ALA A 58 -17.59 13.92 1.59
N THR A 59 -16.89 14.95 2.08
CA THR A 59 -17.22 16.36 1.85
C THR A 59 -16.11 17.11 1.11
N GLN A 60 -16.46 18.28 0.55
CA GLN A 60 -15.48 19.15 -0.10
C GLN A 60 -14.47 19.75 0.89
N ALA A 61 -14.90 20.05 2.12
CA ALA A 61 -14.01 20.53 3.18
C ALA A 61 -12.94 19.48 3.54
N GLN A 62 -13.33 18.21 3.67
CA GLN A 62 -12.37 17.11 3.91
C GLN A 62 -11.36 16.95 2.77
N LYS A 63 -11.81 17.15 1.52
CA LYS A 63 -10.93 17.13 0.34
C LYS A 63 -9.91 18.26 0.37
N GLU A 64 -10.31 19.46 0.76
CA GLU A 64 -9.41 20.60 0.93
C GLU A 64 -8.37 20.35 2.04
N GLU A 65 -8.79 19.80 3.18
CA GLU A 65 -7.88 19.40 4.26
C GLU A 65 -6.84 18.37 3.81
N VAL A 66 -7.25 17.40 2.99
CA VAL A 66 -6.34 16.39 2.41
C VAL A 66 -5.35 17.04 1.42
N LEU A 67 -5.81 17.96 0.57
CA LEU A 67 -4.93 18.67 -0.35
C LEU A 67 -3.86 19.47 0.40
N GLU A 68 -4.27 20.21 1.43
CA GLU A 68 -3.34 20.95 2.28
C GLU A 68 -2.34 20.01 2.97
N LEU A 69 -2.81 18.86 3.45
CA LEU A 69 -1.95 17.84 4.06
C LEU A 69 -0.91 17.32 3.07
N VAL A 70 -1.33 16.96 1.86
CA VAL A 70 -0.42 16.45 0.82
C VAL A 70 0.60 17.50 0.41
N GLN A 71 0.17 18.76 0.24
CA GLN A 71 1.09 19.86 -0.10
C GLN A 71 2.08 20.14 1.02
N LYS A 72 1.64 20.11 2.28
CA LYS A 72 2.47 20.37 3.46
C LYS A 72 3.65 19.41 3.58
N PHE A 73 3.46 18.13 3.21
CA PHE A 73 4.48 17.10 3.32
C PHE A 73 5.26 16.87 2.01
N ASN A 74 4.83 17.48 0.89
CA ASN A 74 5.56 17.42 -0.36
C ASN A 74 6.74 18.39 -0.34
N LYS A 75 7.97 17.87 -0.45
CA LYS A 75 9.19 18.68 -0.48
C LYS A 75 9.51 19.25 -1.86
N SER A 76 8.95 18.65 -2.91
CA SER A 76 9.21 18.99 -4.32
C SER A 76 7.89 18.99 -5.10
N PRO A 77 6.96 19.93 -4.83
CA PRO A 77 5.61 19.91 -5.38
C PRO A 77 5.52 20.05 -6.90
N GLU A 78 6.57 20.51 -7.57
CA GLU A 78 6.62 20.67 -9.02
C GLU A 78 7.06 19.39 -9.75
N SER A 79 7.66 18.42 -9.04
CA SER A 79 8.26 17.22 -9.63
C SER A 79 7.75 15.91 -9.03
N ASP A 80 7.34 15.92 -7.77
CA ASP A 80 7.04 14.69 -7.04
C ASP A 80 5.54 14.56 -6.83
N GLU A 81 5.04 13.37 -7.17
CA GLU A 81 3.66 12.98 -6.94
C GLU A 81 3.55 12.05 -5.73
N ILE A 82 2.38 12.05 -5.09
CA ILE A 82 2.11 11.19 -3.94
C ILE A 82 1.75 9.78 -4.38
N ALA A 83 2.44 8.81 -3.78
CA ALA A 83 2.19 7.39 -3.87
C ALA A 83 1.76 6.87 -2.50
N ILE A 84 0.72 6.03 -2.46
CA ILE A 84 0.20 5.43 -1.21
C ILE A 84 0.55 3.96 -1.16
N LEU A 85 1.36 3.59 -0.15
CA LEU A 85 1.77 2.24 0.15
C LEU A 85 0.75 1.48 0.99
N GLY A 86 0.49 0.23 0.61
CA GLY A 86 -0.37 -0.68 1.36
C GLY A 86 -0.29 -2.10 0.86
N ALA A 87 -0.90 -3.02 1.60
CA ALA A 87 -0.98 -4.43 1.23
C ALA A 87 -2.34 -5.03 1.62
N PHE A 88 -2.80 -6.00 0.83
CA PHE A 88 -3.97 -6.79 1.18
C PHE A 88 -3.62 -7.77 2.31
N ASP A 89 -4.39 -7.74 3.39
CA ASP A 89 -4.32 -8.70 4.48
C ASP A 89 -5.40 -9.77 4.29
N ALA A 90 -4.96 -10.98 3.93
CA ALA A 90 -5.85 -12.12 3.73
C ALA A 90 -6.55 -12.60 4.99
N ALA A 91 -6.01 -12.32 6.19
CA ALA A 91 -6.62 -12.72 7.46
C ALA A 91 -7.82 -11.82 7.81
N THR A 92 -7.70 -10.52 7.56
CA THR A 92 -8.76 -9.53 7.82
C THR A 92 -9.63 -9.25 6.60
N ASN A 93 -9.26 -9.78 5.44
CA ASN A 93 -9.91 -9.53 4.15
C ASN A 93 -10.04 -8.03 3.84
N ALA A 94 -9.01 -7.27 4.19
CA ALA A 94 -8.98 -5.82 4.06
C ALA A 94 -7.66 -5.34 3.47
N PHE A 95 -7.70 -4.22 2.75
CA PHE A 95 -6.52 -3.58 2.23
C PHE A 95 -5.98 -2.55 3.23
N ASN A 96 -4.76 -2.74 3.69
CA ASN A 96 -4.16 -1.91 4.73
C ASN A 96 -3.22 -0.85 4.14
N LEU A 97 -3.61 0.41 4.22
CA LEU A 97 -2.78 1.57 3.86
C LEU A 97 -1.81 1.87 5.01
N THR A 98 -0.53 1.99 4.69
CA THR A 98 0.54 2.02 5.71
C THR A 98 1.46 3.23 5.58
N LYS A 99 1.61 3.83 4.39
CA LYS A 99 2.54 4.95 4.21
C LYS A 99 2.21 5.76 2.97
N ALA A 100 2.37 7.08 3.03
CA ALA A 100 2.47 7.96 1.88
C ALA A 100 3.95 8.23 1.58
N THR A 101 4.31 8.23 0.30
CA THR A 101 5.64 8.58 -0.19
C THR A 101 5.51 9.52 -1.37
N TYR A 102 6.53 10.35 -1.58
CA TYR A 102 6.61 11.25 -2.73
C TYR A 102 7.63 10.68 -3.69
N LEU A 103 7.25 10.54 -4.95
CA LEU A 103 8.04 9.89 -5.99
C LEU A 103 8.07 10.79 -7.22
N SER A 104 9.23 10.86 -7.87
CA SER A 104 9.35 11.41 -9.21
C SER A 104 8.71 10.47 -10.24
N GLU A 105 8.69 10.88 -11.51
CA GLU A 105 8.04 10.18 -12.62
C GLU A 105 8.43 8.70 -12.75
N THR A 106 9.72 8.37 -12.85
CA THR A 106 10.16 6.98 -13.07
C THR A 106 9.80 6.05 -11.90
N PRO A 107 10.08 6.38 -10.62
CA PRO A 107 9.61 5.56 -9.51
C PRO A 107 8.08 5.53 -9.38
N MET A 108 7.37 6.56 -9.81
CA MET A 108 5.91 6.58 -9.83
C MET A 108 5.34 5.58 -10.83
N LEU A 109 5.93 5.45 -12.03
CA LEU A 109 5.55 4.44 -13.01
C LEU A 109 5.63 3.02 -12.43
N VAL A 110 6.72 2.73 -11.71
CA VAL A 110 6.88 1.45 -11.00
C VAL A 110 5.80 1.28 -9.92
N HIS A 111 5.54 2.32 -9.13
CA HIS A 111 4.50 2.29 -8.12
C HIS A 111 3.11 2.06 -8.73
N ASN A 112 2.86 2.62 -9.90
CA ASN A 112 1.59 2.52 -10.62
C ASN A 112 1.51 1.31 -11.57
N PHE A 113 2.39 0.33 -11.41
CA PHE A 113 2.46 -1.01 -12.01
C PHE A 113 1.67 -1.31 -13.30
N VAL A 114 0.35 -1.13 -13.33
CA VAL A 114 -0.46 -1.16 -14.56
C VAL A 114 0.08 -0.20 -15.62
N GLU A 115 0.47 1.02 -15.24
CA GLU A 115 1.07 2.00 -16.15
C GLU A 115 2.41 1.48 -16.69
N LEU A 116 3.23 0.85 -15.84
CA LEU A 116 4.48 0.22 -16.27
C LEU A 116 4.25 -0.96 -17.22
N VAL A 117 3.21 -1.76 -17.01
CA VAL A 117 2.86 -2.88 -17.91
C VAL A 117 2.34 -2.36 -19.25
N GLU A 118 1.52 -1.32 -19.24
CA GLU A 118 1.07 -0.64 -20.47
C GLU A 118 2.27 -0.08 -21.23
N LEU A 119 3.19 0.60 -20.53
CA LEU A 119 4.44 1.08 -21.10
C LEU A 119 5.29 -0.06 -21.68
N GLN A 120 5.40 -1.21 -21.00
CA GLN A 120 6.16 -2.35 -21.51
C GLN A 120 5.58 -2.92 -22.81
N VAL A 121 4.28 -2.74 -23.06
CA VAL A 121 3.63 -3.15 -24.32
C VAL A 121 3.80 -2.09 -25.40
N GLU A 122 3.71 -0.81 -25.04
CA GLU A 122 3.76 0.33 -25.98
C GLU A 122 5.19 0.70 -26.39
N ASP A 123 6.11 0.76 -25.42
CA ASP A 123 7.52 1.13 -25.56
C ASP A 123 8.41 0.29 -24.62
N PRO A 124 8.83 -0.92 -25.06
CA PRO A 124 9.65 -1.82 -24.26
C PRO A 124 11.03 -1.26 -23.88
N GLU A 125 11.58 -0.34 -24.68
CA GLU A 125 12.89 0.26 -24.41
C GLU A 125 12.80 1.23 -23.23
N ALA A 126 11.80 2.12 -23.24
CA ALA A 126 11.52 3.01 -22.11
C ALA A 126 11.17 2.25 -20.83
N ALA A 127 10.40 1.15 -20.94
CA ALA A 127 10.09 0.30 -19.80
C ALA A 127 11.34 -0.36 -19.18
N ALA A 128 12.31 -0.75 -20.01
CA ALA A 128 13.56 -1.35 -19.52
C ALA A 128 14.35 -0.37 -18.63
N GLU A 129 14.36 0.92 -18.94
CA GLU A 129 14.99 1.94 -18.10
C GLU A 129 14.33 2.05 -16.72
N ALA A 130 13.00 2.01 -16.67
CA ALA A 130 12.26 2.02 -15.41
C ALA A 130 12.53 0.77 -14.55
N ILE A 131 12.67 -0.40 -15.20
CA ILE A 131 13.01 -1.66 -14.53
C ILE A 131 14.44 -1.64 -14.00
N ASP A 132 15.39 -1.10 -14.76
CA ASP A 132 16.77 -0.96 -14.31
C ASP A 132 16.89 0.00 -13.13
N ALA A 133 16.15 1.12 -13.18
CA ALA A 133 16.06 2.06 -12.06
C ALA A 133 15.46 1.41 -10.80
N LEU A 134 14.45 0.55 -10.96
CA LEU A 134 13.89 -0.23 -9.87
C LEU A 134 14.93 -1.17 -9.24
N LEU A 135 15.65 -1.93 -10.08
CA LEU A 135 16.70 -2.85 -9.64
C LEU A 135 17.78 -2.10 -8.86
N ALA A 136 18.32 -1.03 -9.45
CA ALA A 136 19.37 -0.22 -8.84
C ALA A 136 18.93 0.37 -7.49
N THR A 137 17.70 0.89 -7.40
CA THR A 137 17.14 1.47 -6.16
C THR A 137 17.03 0.42 -5.04
N ASN A 138 16.82 -0.85 -5.40
CA ASN A 138 16.70 -1.94 -4.44
C ASN A 138 18.02 -2.69 -4.18
N GLY A 139 19.12 -2.26 -4.81
CA GLY A 139 20.46 -2.83 -4.66
C GLY A 139 20.71 -4.10 -5.48
N HIS A 140 19.98 -4.24 -6.59
CA HIS A 140 20.05 -5.37 -7.52
C HIS A 140 20.82 -4.99 -8.78
N ASP A 141 21.42 -5.99 -9.43
CA ASP A 141 22.16 -5.81 -10.68
C ASP A 141 21.21 -5.85 -11.88
N VAL A 142 21.55 -5.14 -12.95
CA VAL A 142 20.74 -5.11 -14.19
C VAL A 142 20.64 -6.50 -14.83
N SER A 143 21.61 -7.39 -14.61
CA SER A 143 21.54 -8.79 -15.05
C SER A 143 20.40 -9.58 -14.39
N GLU A 144 19.84 -9.09 -13.28
CA GLU A 144 18.66 -9.66 -12.63
C GLU A 144 17.33 -9.22 -13.27
N ARG A 145 17.37 -8.54 -14.43
CA ARG A 145 16.16 -8.06 -15.15
C ARG A 145 15.11 -9.13 -15.38
N SER A 146 15.52 -10.34 -15.78
CA SER A 146 14.57 -11.46 -15.98
C SER A 146 13.78 -11.81 -14.71
N ILE A 147 14.42 -11.70 -13.53
CA ILE A 147 13.77 -11.92 -12.23
C ILE A 147 12.81 -10.76 -11.93
N ALA A 148 13.19 -9.51 -12.25
CA ALA A 148 12.30 -8.37 -12.11
C ALA A 148 11.06 -8.50 -13.02
N GLU A 149 11.23 -8.88 -14.28
CA GLU A 149 10.12 -9.14 -15.21
C GLU A 149 9.19 -10.25 -14.73
N GLU A 150 9.73 -11.31 -14.12
CA GLU A 150 8.93 -12.35 -13.47
C GLU A 150 8.16 -11.79 -12.27
N CYS A 151 8.79 -10.96 -11.44
CA CYS A 151 8.13 -10.29 -10.31
C CYS A 151 6.99 -9.39 -10.79
N LEU A 152 7.22 -8.62 -11.85
CA LEU A 152 6.21 -7.78 -12.48
C LEU A 152 5.04 -8.65 -12.98
N SER A 153 5.32 -9.75 -13.66
CA SER A 153 4.29 -10.69 -14.13
C SER A 153 3.44 -11.27 -12.98
N VAL A 154 4.08 -11.66 -11.87
CA VAL A 154 3.39 -12.14 -10.67
C VAL A 154 2.54 -11.03 -10.03
N ALA A 155 3.06 -9.81 -9.94
CA ALA A 155 2.33 -8.65 -9.45
C ALA A 155 1.11 -8.30 -10.32
N TYR A 156 1.22 -8.45 -11.65
CA TYR A 156 0.09 -8.27 -12.57
C TYR A 156 -1.02 -9.29 -12.36
N ALA A 157 -0.66 -10.55 -12.21
CA ALA A 157 -1.63 -11.60 -11.91
C ALA A 157 -2.35 -11.32 -10.57
N LEU A 158 -1.59 -10.89 -9.56
CA LEU A 158 -2.14 -10.53 -8.25
C LEU A 158 -3.11 -9.33 -8.34
N HIS A 159 -2.73 -8.29 -9.08
CA HIS A 159 -3.56 -7.10 -9.30
C HIS A 159 -4.85 -7.42 -10.06
N THR A 160 -4.75 -8.27 -11.08
CA THR A 160 -5.90 -8.74 -11.85
C THR A 160 -6.89 -9.50 -10.98
N LEU A 161 -6.39 -10.39 -10.12
CA LEU A 161 -7.22 -11.11 -9.16
C LEU A 161 -7.87 -10.17 -8.15
N LEU A 162 -7.13 -9.24 -7.55
CA LEU A 162 -7.68 -8.27 -6.59
C LEU A 162 -8.74 -7.36 -7.21
N ARG A 163 -8.58 -6.98 -8.49
CA ARG A 163 -9.59 -6.21 -9.26
C ARG A 163 -10.87 -6.99 -9.57
N ALA A 164 -10.83 -8.33 -9.46
CA ALA A 164 -11.99 -9.19 -9.66
C ALA A 164 -12.83 -9.35 -8.38
N PHE A 165 -12.31 -8.96 -7.20
CA PHE A 165 -13.11 -8.95 -5.97
C PHE A 165 -14.11 -7.79 -5.96
N PRO A 166 -15.32 -7.98 -5.40
CA PRO A 166 -16.17 -6.86 -5.03
C PRO A 166 -15.44 -5.97 -4.02
N SER A 167 -15.76 -4.67 -3.99
CA SER A 167 -15.07 -3.64 -3.19
C SER A 167 -14.57 -4.18 -1.84
N ILE A 168 -13.26 -4.17 -1.65
CA ILE A 168 -12.59 -4.70 -0.46
C ILE A 168 -12.59 -3.60 0.63
N PRO A 169 -12.91 -3.90 1.90
CA PRO A 169 -12.75 -2.95 3.00
C PRO A 169 -11.31 -2.46 3.14
N PHE A 170 -11.12 -1.23 3.64
CA PHE A 170 -9.80 -0.65 3.87
C PHE A 170 -9.52 -0.42 5.35
N THR A 171 -8.26 -0.55 5.73
CA THR A 171 -7.73 -0.14 7.03
C THR A 171 -6.61 0.87 6.83
N ILE A 172 -6.40 1.79 7.78
CA ILE A 172 -5.21 2.65 7.85
C ILE A 172 -4.44 2.24 9.10
N GLN A 173 -3.17 1.88 8.93
CA GLN A 173 -2.31 1.38 10.03
C GLN A 173 -2.99 0.22 10.82
N GLY A 174 -3.68 -0.67 10.12
CA GLY A 174 -4.41 -1.80 10.71
C GLY A 174 -5.73 -1.45 11.40
N SER A 175 -6.13 -0.17 11.42
CA SER A 175 -7.42 0.25 11.98
C SER A 175 -8.47 0.35 10.87
N PRO A 176 -9.65 -0.29 11.00
CA PRO A 176 -10.75 -0.12 10.07
C PRO A 176 -11.15 1.35 9.93
N VAL A 177 -11.36 1.79 8.69
CA VAL A 177 -11.72 3.18 8.41
C VAL A 177 -13.09 3.26 7.78
N GLU A 178 -13.98 3.95 8.50
CA GLU A 178 -15.24 4.46 7.97
C GLU A 178 -15.19 5.97 8.14
N ILE A 179 -14.81 6.68 7.07
CA ILE A 179 -15.03 8.13 6.99
C ILE A 179 -16.54 8.36 6.98
N ASN A 180 -17.05 9.56 7.19
CA ASN A 180 -18.41 10.01 6.85
C ASN A 180 -18.40 11.55 6.91
N GLU A 181 -19.55 12.19 6.74
CA GLU A 181 -19.66 13.66 6.73
C GLU A 181 -19.18 14.32 8.02
N THR A 182 -19.20 13.59 9.15
CA THR A 182 -18.80 14.09 10.48
C THR A 182 -17.40 13.65 10.91
N THR A 183 -16.73 12.80 10.12
CA THR A 183 -15.41 12.29 10.48
C THR A 183 -14.33 13.37 10.26
N GLU A 184 -13.50 13.58 11.29
CA GLU A 184 -12.26 14.36 11.16
C GLU A 184 -11.23 13.53 10.37
N VAL A 185 -10.85 13.99 9.17
CA VAL A 185 -9.99 13.20 8.27
C VAL A 185 -8.50 13.39 8.52
N LEU A 186 -8.08 14.54 9.06
CA LEU A 186 -6.68 14.83 9.35
C LEU A 186 -6.05 13.82 10.32
N PRO A 187 -6.66 13.48 11.48
CA PRO A 187 -6.09 12.49 12.39
C PRO A 187 -5.97 11.09 11.78
N LEU A 188 -6.82 10.76 10.80
CA LEU A 188 -6.81 9.47 10.11
C LEU A 188 -5.69 9.38 9.07
N PHE A 189 -5.47 10.45 8.30
CA PHE A 189 -4.48 10.44 7.22
C PHE A 189 -3.08 10.86 7.66
N LEU A 190 -2.93 11.73 8.66
CA LEU A 190 -1.63 12.16 9.18
C LEU A 190 -0.63 11.02 9.44
N PRO A 191 -1.05 9.87 10.05
CA PRO A 191 -0.16 8.73 10.24
C PRO A 191 0.39 8.08 8.97
N LEU A 192 -0.18 8.33 7.79
CA LEU A 192 0.39 7.87 6.52
C LEU A 192 1.61 8.71 6.14
N PHE A 193 1.61 10.00 6.45
CA PHE A 193 2.67 10.95 6.10
C PHE A 193 3.76 11.05 7.17
N ALA A 194 3.43 10.75 8.41
CA ALA A 194 4.39 10.68 9.50
C ALA A 194 5.24 9.40 9.41
N ALA A 195 6.53 9.51 9.74
CA ALA A 195 7.35 8.31 9.92
C ALA A 195 6.73 7.48 11.05
N PRO A 196 6.65 6.14 10.93
CA PRO A 196 6.08 5.30 11.97
C PRO A 196 6.82 5.60 13.28
N GLU A 197 6.09 6.08 14.29
CA GLU A 197 6.67 6.15 15.63
C GLU A 197 7.12 4.74 15.97
N LYS A 198 8.43 4.55 16.14
CA LYS A 198 8.96 3.29 16.68
C LYS A 198 8.21 3.04 17.97
N THR A 199 7.31 2.06 17.99
CA THR A 199 6.69 1.59 19.22
C THR A 199 7.82 1.29 20.18
N LYS A 200 7.98 2.13 21.20
CA LYS A 200 8.95 1.89 22.27
C LYS A 200 8.58 0.53 22.84
N ALA A 201 9.49 -0.43 22.73
CA ALA A 201 9.33 -1.72 23.36
C ALA A 201 8.97 -1.46 24.83
N VAL A 202 7.74 -1.85 25.22
CA VAL A 202 7.33 -1.83 26.61
C VAL A 202 8.25 -2.85 27.29
N HIS A 203 9.29 -2.36 27.97
CA HIS A 203 10.04 -3.16 28.91
C HIS A 203 9.07 -3.56 30.03
N THR A 204 8.41 -4.70 29.87
CA THR A 204 7.74 -5.40 30.94
C THR A 204 8.82 -5.76 31.95
N LYS A 205 8.92 -4.93 33.01
CA LYS A 205 9.69 -5.26 34.21
C LYS A 205 9.15 -6.57 34.76
N SER A 206 9.85 -7.66 34.50
CA SER A 206 9.71 -8.93 35.21
C SER A 206 9.81 -8.65 36.71
N LYS A 207 8.68 -8.72 37.41
CA LYS A 207 8.63 -8.78 38.87
C LYS A 207 9.12 -10.16 39.29
N THR A 208 10.43 -10.34 39.46
CA THR A 208 10.95 -11.51 40.17
C THR A 208 10.66 -11.29 41.66
N ALA A 209 9.68 -12.05 42.17
CA ALA A 209 9.25 -12.01 43.55
C ALA A 209 10.36 -12.52 44.48
N THR A 210 10.77 -11.65 45.41
CA THR A 210 11.58 -11.99 46.57
C THR A 210 10.83 -12.97 47.47
N LYS A 211 11.40 -14.14 47.77
CA LYS A 211 11.19 -14.85 49.06
C LYS A 211 12.41 -15.67 49.46
N LYS A 212 13.15 -15.14 50.45
CA LYS A 212 14.04 -15.89 51.35
C LYS A 212 13.19 -16.82 52.24
N ARG A 213 13.64 -18.06 52.49
CA ARG A 213 13.78 -18.62 53.86
C ARG A 213 14.66 -19.89 53.91
N LYS A 214 15.48 -19.95 54.98
CA LYS A 214 16.47 -20.96 55.42
C LYS A 214 15.89 -22.33 55.84
N GLN A 215 16.70 -23.39 55.75
CA GLN A 215 17.09 -24.38 56.80
C GLN A 215 18.05 -25.42 56.16
N ARG A 216 19.34 -25.54 56.54
CA ARG A 216 19.96 -26.21 57.72
C ARG A 216 19.65 -27.71 57.82
N VAL A 217 20.57 -28.55 57.32
CA VAL A 217 21.24 -29.66 58.03
C VAL A 217 22.68 -29.69 57.54
#